data_AF-A0A658K5W3-F1
#
_entry.id   AF-A0A658K5W3-F1
#
_cell.length_a   1.000
_cell.length_b   1.000
_cell.length_c   1.000
_cell.angle_alpha   90.00
_cell.angle_beta   90.00
_cell.angle_gamma   90.00
#
_symmetry.space_group_name_H-M   'P 1'
#
loop_
_entity.id
_entity.type
_entity.pdbx_description
1 polymer ?
#
loop_
_entity_poly.entity_id
_entity_poly.type
_entity_poly.pdbx_seq_one_letter_code
_entity_poly.pdbx_strand_id
1 'polypeptide(L)'
;KDAVAASRYERQEVYGWLFKSRHKSARDSRVRTMMEVEAFLDIEQRWQRVGYPFDHLVPSLATAIGSSGDRPAALAELIGIIQNDGIRLPPVRIDSLHFAAGTPYDTELTINPELGQRVLPAEVAAAMREALSQVVDGGTAKRVQGTFKMQDGSVLAMGGKTGTGDNRIESIGAGGRILSSRAINRTATFVFYIGDNHFGALTAFVPGRAAEGFRFTSALPVQVLKGMAPILTPYLENHGQAMCNAPLADPPKGV
;
A
#
# COMPACT_ATOMS: atom_id res chain seq x y z
N LYS A 1 2.16 31.20 21.38
CA LYS A 1 1.57 31.32 22.75
C LYS A 1 0.44 32.35 22.79
N ASP A 2 0.57 33.47 22.08
CA ASP A 2 -0.48 34.51 22.01
C ASP A 2 -1.80 34.06 21.36
N ALA A 3 -1.75 33.25 20.30
CA ALA A 3 -2.97 32.73 19.66
C ALA A 3 -3.85 31.87 20.59
N VAL A 4 -3.24 31.13 21.54
CA VAL A 4 -3.99 30.29 22.50
C VAL A 4 -4.66 31.14 23.58
N ALA A 5 -4.01 32.23 23.99
CA ALA A 5 -4.54 33.17 24.96
C ALA A 5 -5.64 34.05 24.35
N ALA A 6 -5.42 34.56 23.13
CA ALA A 6 -6.38 35.38 22.40
C ALA A 6 -7.65 34.62 21.99
N SER A 7 -7.56 33.31 21.71
CA SER A 7 -8.69 32.45 21.33
C SER A 7 -9.42 31.78 22.50
N ARG A 8 -9.16 32.19 23.75
CA ARG A 8 -9.70 31.51 24.94
C ARG A 8 -11.23 31.49 24.96
N TYR A 9 -11.86 32.61 24.63
CA TYR A 9 -13.31 32.74 24.67
C TYR A 9 -13.97 31.92 23.56
N GLU A 10 -13.45 32.00 22.34
CA GLU A 10 -13.94 31.29 21.16
C GLU A 10 -13.84 29.77 21.36
N ARG A 11 -12.72 29.27 21.92
CA ARG A 11 -12.58 27.84 22.24
C ARG A 11 -13.62 27.38 23.26
N GLN A 12 -13.95 28.20 24.27
CA GLN A 12 -14.98 27.86 25.25
C GLN A 12 -16.40 27.92 24.64
N GLU A 13 -16.68 28.91 23.80
CA GLU A 13 -17.95 29.06 23.07
C GLU A 13 -18.22 27.87 22.13
N VAL A 14 -17.20 27.39 21.41
CA VAL A 14 -17.32 26.21 20.54
C VAL A 14 -17.71 24.96 21.33
N TYR A 15 -17.34 24.86 22.61
CA TYR A 15 -17.78 23.76 23.49
C TYR A 15 -19.14 24.01 24.16
N GLY A 16 -19.77 25.18 23.97
CA GLY A 16 -21.04 25.54 24.59
C GLY A 16 -22.19 24.55 24.30
N TRP A 17 -22.14 23.82 23.19
CA TRP A 17 -23.13 22.79 22.88
C TRP A 17 -23.12 21.61 23.87
N LEU A 18 -22.00 21.34 24.54
CA LEU A 18 -21.90 20.32 25.60
C LEU A 18 -22.83 20.64 26.79
N PHE A 19 -23.03 21.93 27.05
CA PHE A 19 -23.83 22.42 28.19
C PHE A 19 -25.25 22.84 27.78
N LYS A 20 -25.50 23.11 26.49
CA LYS A 20 -26.82 23.56 25.98
C LYS A 20 -27.83 22.43 25.75
N SER A 21 -27.39 21.18 25.55
CA SER A 21 -28.31 20.05 25.30
C SER A 21 -28.86 19.43 26.57
N ARG A 22 -30.19 19.39 26.72
CA ARG A 22 -30.89 18.62 27.76
C ARG A 22 -30.87 17.10 27.48
N HIS A 23 -30.52 16.69 26.26
CA HIS A 23 -30.54 15.30 25.82
C HIS A 23 -29.14 14.67 25.94
N LYS A 24 -28.89 14.00 27.08
CA LYS A 24 -27.61 13.33 27.39
C LYS A 24 -27.13 12.40 26.26
N SER A 25 -28.01 11.54 25.74
CA SER A 25 -27.65 10.56 24.69
C SER A 25 -27.11 11.21 23.41
N ALA A 26 -27.74 12.29 22.93
CA ALA A 26 -27.29 13.02 21.75
C ALA A 26 -25.92 13.69 21.97
N ARG A 27 -25.69 14.20 23.18
CA ARG A 27 -24.39 14.78 23.55
C ARG A 27 -23.30 13.71 23.60
N ASP A 28 -23.54 12.61 24.31
CA ASP A 28 -22.58 11.52 24.46
C ASP A 28 -22.24 10.90 23.08
N SER A 29 -23.23 10.78 22.19
CA SER A 29 -22.99 10.36 20.81
C SER A 29 -22.05 11.31 20.07
N ARG A 30 -22.28 12.62 20.15
CA ARG A 30 -21.44 13.61 19.47
C ARG A 30 -20.03 13.66 20.04
N VAL A 31 -19.87 13.51 21.36
CA VAL A 31 -18.55 13.35 21.99
C VAL A 31 -17.81 12.15 21.43
N ARG A 32 -18.46 10.98 21.36
CA ARG A 32 -17.86 9.77 20.78
C ARG A 32 -17.45 9.97 19.32
N THR A 33 -18.31 10.57 18.51
CA THR A 33 -17.98 10.87 17.10
C THR A 33 -16.77 11.80 16.99
N MET A 34 -16.67 12.84 17.81
CA MET A 34 -15.48 13.72 17.80
C MET A 34 -14.22 12.99 18.21
N MET A 35 -14.27 12.15 19.26
CA MET A 35 -13.13 11.35 19.68
C MET A 35 -12.70 10.34 18.61
N GLU A 36 -13.67 9.73 17.91
CA GLU A 36 -13.40 8.83 16.79
C GLU A 36 -12.70 9.58 15.65
N VAL A 37 -13.22 10.75 15.24
CA VAL A 37 -12.57 11.59 14.23
C VAL A 37 -11.13 11.93 14.63
N GLU A 38 -10.89 12.33 15.87
CA GLU A 38 -9.54 12.65 16.36
C GLU A 38 -8.60 11.44 16.34
N ALA A 39 -9.07 10.25 16.72
CA ALA A 39 -8.28 9.03 16.66
C ALA A 39 -7.89 8.68 15.21
N PHE A 40 -8.80 8.88 14.25
CA PHE A 40 -8.51 8.62 12.84
C PHE A 40 -7.51 9.61 12.23
N LEU A 41 -7.39 10.83 12.75
CA LEU A 41 -6.35 11.77 12.33
C LEU A 41 -4.94 11.25 12.66
N ASP A 42 -4.74 10.65 13.83
CA ASP A 42 -3.45 10.02 14.19
C ASP A 42 -3.17 8.78 13.31
N ILE A 43 -4.19 7.95 13.08
CA ILE A 43 -4.08 6.77 12.19
C ILE A 43 -3.70 7.21 10.77
N GLU A 44 -4.34 8.26 10.25
CA GLU A 44 -4.05 8.83 8.93
C GLU A 44 -2.58 9.28 8.81
N GLN A 45 -2.07 10.03 9.78
CA GLN A 45 -0.67 10.47 9.80
C GLN A 45 0.30 9.28 9.76
N ARG A 46 -0.03 8.17 10.42
CA ARG A 46 0.79 6.95 10.40
C ARG A 46 0.78 6.29 9.02
N TRP A 47 -0.37 6.24 8.34
CA TRP A 47 -0.45 5.75 6.96
C TRP A 47 0.31 6.63 5.97
N GLN A 48 0.22 7.96 6.11
CA GLN A 48 0.97 8.90 5.25
C GLN A 48 2.49 8.69 5.35
N ARG A 49 3.01 8.38 6.54
CA ARG A 49 4.45 8.09 6.72
C ARG A 49 4.94 6.90 5.89
N VAL A 50 4.08 5.91 5.64
CA VAL A 50 4.42 4.74 4.82
C VAL A 50 4.04 4.90 3.35
N GLY A 51 3.83 6.13 2.87
CA GLY A 51 3.64 6.45 1.46
C GLY A 51 2.18 6.49 0.99
N TYR A 52 1.23 6.35 1.92
CA TYR A 52 -0.18 6.42 1.54
C TYR A 52 -0.64 7.86 1.27
N PRO A 53 -1.33 8.08 0.14
CA PRO A 53 -1.58 9.43 -0.36
C PRO A 53 -2.99 9.92 0.02
N PHE A 54 -3.48 9.58 1.21
CA PHE A 54 -4.81 10.02 1.65
C PHE A 54 -4.79 11.49 2.03
N ASP A 55 -5.74 12.26 1.49
CA ASP A 55 -6.03 13.60 1.99
C ASP A 55 -6.80 13.53 3.32
N HIS A 56 -7.68 12.54 3.46
CA HIS A 56 -8.41 12.19 4.68
C HIS A 56 -8.75 10.70 4.73
N LEU A 57 -8.57 10.05 5.89
CA LEU A 57 -9.01 8.68 6.13
C LEU A 57 -10.48 8.66 6.56
N VAL A 58 -11.30 7.72 6.06
CA VAL A 58 -12.71 7.64 6.49
C VAL A 58 -12.75 7.17 7.95
N PRO A 59 -13.32 7.97 8.89
CA PRO A 59 -13.36 7.64 10.31
C PRO A 59 -14.44 6.60 10.58
N SER A 60 -14.13 5.36 10.22
CA SER A 60 -15.03 4.22 10.30
C SER A 60 -14.25 2.93 10.51
N LEU A 61 -14.82 2.01 11.30
CA LEU A 61 -14.32 0.64 11.43
C LEU A 61 -14.18 -0.09 10.08
N ALA A 62 -14.96 0.32 9.06
CA ALA A 62 -14.82 -0.23 7.71
C ALA A 62 -13.41 -0.01 7.11
N THR A 63 -12.66 0.97 7.60
CA THR A 63 -11.27 1.21 7.18
C THR A 63 -10.37 0.01 7.49
N ALA A 64 -10.63 -0.75 8.55
CA ALA A 64 -9.88 -1.96 8.88
C ALA A 64 -10.02 -3.08 7.83
N ILE A 65 -11.06 -3.02 6.99
CA ILE A 65 -11.27 -3.95 5.87
C ILE A 65 -10.99 -3.31 4.50
N GLY A 66 -10.34 -2.14 4.46
CA GLY A 66 -9.90 -1.50 3.23
C GLY A 66 -10.93 -0.58 2.55
N SER A 67 -11.92 -0.06 3.27
CA SER A 67 -12.94 0.83 2.68
C SER A 67 -12.41 2.21 2.26
N SER A 68 -11.28 2.64 2.80
CA SER A 68 -10.69 3.96 2.52
C SER A 68 -9.98 4.04 1.15
N GLY A 69 -10.01 2.94 0.39
CA GLY A 69 -9.42 2.87 -0.96
C GLY A 69 -7.91 2.73 -0.92
N ASP A 70 -7.32 2.29 -2.03
CA ASP A 70 -5.87 2.17 -2.13
C ASP A 70 -5.42 2.28 -3.60
N ARG A 71 -4.17 2.70 -3.79
CA ARG A 71 -3.47 2.66 -5.07
C ARG A 71 -2.55 1.44 -5.08
N PRO A 72 -2.58 0.58 -6.11
CA PRO A 72 -1.67 -0.57 -6.20
C PRO A 72 -0.18 -0.22 -5.99
N ALA A 73 0.23 0.99 -6.36
CA ALA A 73 1.60 1.48 -6.13
C ALA A 73 1.93 1.69 -4.64
N ALA A 74 1.02 2.27 -3.85
CA ALA A 74 1.24 2.49 -2.41
C ALA A 74 1.28 1.16 -1.64
N LEU A 75 0.45 0.20 -2.06
CA LEU A 75 0.50 -1.17 -1.57
C LEU A 75 1.85 -1.84 -1.83
N ALA A 76 2.37 -1.73 -3.05
CA ALA A 76 3.69 -2.27 -3.39
C ALA A 76 4.80 -1.58 -2.58
N GLU A 77 4.75 -0.25 -2.47
CA GLU A 77 5.70 0.53 -1.69
C GLU A 77 5.72 0.10 -0.21
N LEU A 78 4.56 -0.14 0.40
CA LEU A 78 4.47 -0.65 1.77
C LEU A 78 5.16 -2.01 1.92
N ILE A 79 4.98 -2.92 0.96
CA ILE A 79 5.68 -4.21 1.00
C ILE A 79 7.18 -4.01 0.85
N GLY A 80 7.63 -3.09 -0.01
CA GLY A 80 9.04 -2.72 -0.12
C GLY A 80 9.62 -2.17 1.18
N ILE A 81 8.88 -1.31 1.89
CA ILE A 81 9.26 -0.81 3.23
C ILE A 81 9.40 -1.97 4.21
N ILE A 82 8.43 -2.90 4.23
CA ILE A 82 8.45 -4.07 5.12
C ILE A 82 9.61 -5.00 4.78
N GLN A 83 9.90 -5.22 3.49
CA GLN A 83 11.04 -6.02 3.05
C GLN A 83 12.37 -5.39 3.45
N ASN A 84 12.47 -4.06 3.33
CA ASN A 84 13.65 -3.27 3.63
C ASN A 84 13.73 -2.82 5.11
N ASP A 85 13.38 -3.71 6.04
CA ASP A 85 13.47 -3.47 7.49
C ASP A 85 12.84 -2.16 8.00
N GLY A 86 11.77 -1.70 7.37
CA GLY A 86 11.06 -0.48 7.75
C GLY A 86 11.67 0.80 7.18
N ILE A 87 12.64 0.70 6.27
CA ILE A 87 13.24 1.84 5.56
C ILE A 87 12.52 2.06 4.24
N ARG A 88 11.96 3.26 4.10
CA ARG A 88 11.37 3.75 2.86
C ARG A 88 12.44 4.36 1.98
N LEU A 89 12.61 3.81 0.79
CA LEU A 89 13.46 4.38 -0.27
C LEU A 89 12.60 5.19 -1.24
N PRO A 90 13.14 6.24 -1.87
CA PRO A 90 12.45 6.93 -2.96
C PRO A 90 12.11 5.94 -4.10
N PRO A 91 10.88 5.97 -4.66
CA PRO A 91 10.57 5.15 -5.81
C PRO A 91 11.28 5.70 -7.05
N VAL A 92 12.25 4.96 -7.55
CA VAL A 92 13.08 5.33 -8.69
C VAL A 92 12.68 4.51 -9.92
N ARG A 93 12.60 5.17 -11.08
CA ARG A 93 12.49 4.51 -12.39
C ARG A 93 13.66 4.78 -13.32
N ILE A 94 14.36 5.89 -13.11
CA ILE A 94 15.50 6.34 -13.90
C ILE A 94 16.57 6.70 -12.87
N ASP A 95 17.68 5.98 -12.84
CA ASP A 95 18.75 6.15 -11.85
C ASP A 95 19.77 7.23 -12.24
N SER A 96 19.90 7.48 -13.54
CA SER A 96 20.88 8.38 -14.12
C SER A 96 20.39 8.97 -15.45
N LEU A 97 20.77 10.22 -15.71
CA LEU A 97 20.61 10.89 -16.99
C LEU A 97 21.93 11.57 -17.34
N HIS A 98 22.53 11.18 -18.47
CA HIS A 98 23.78 11.76 -18.95
C HIS A 98 23.51 12.68 -20.15
N PHE A 99 23.82 13.97 -19.98
CA PHE A 99 23.60 15.00 -21.00
C PHE A 99 24.93 15.46 -21.59
N ALA A 100 24.91 15.72 -22.90
CA ALA A 100 26.00 16.36 -23.64
C ALA A 100 27.38 15.69 -23.43
N ALA A 101 27.38 14.35 -23.39
CA ALA A 101 28.56 13.52 -23.19
C ALA A 101 29.73 13.94 -24.09
N GLY A 102 30.91 14.16 -23.50
CA GLY A 102 32.12 14.53 -24.23
C GLY A 102 32.16 15.98 -24.74
N THR A 103 31.30 16.86 -24.22
CA THR A 103 31.35 18.31 -24.47
C THR A 103 31.71 19.07 -23.18
N PRO A 104 32.09 20.36 -23.24
CA PRO A 104 32.24 21.17 -22.02
C PRO A 104 30.97 21.32 -21.16
N TYR A 105 29.81 20.91 -21.66
CA TYR A 105 28.53 20.91 -20.95
C TYR A 105 28.13 19.53 -20.43
N ASP A 106 29.05 18.56 -20.43
CA ASP A 106 28.85 17.21 -19.92
C ASP A 106 28.27 17.26 -18.50
N THR A 107 27.06 16.72 -18.34
CA THR A 107 26.31 16.77 -17.08
C THR A 107 25.68 15.43 -16.80
N GLU A 108 26.05 14.82 -15.68
CA GLU A 108 25.44 13.59 -15.19
C GLU A 108 24.51 13.92 -14.01
N LEU A 109 23.22 13.60 -14.17
CA LEU A 109 22.24 13.67 -13.09
C LEU A 109 22.03 12.26 -12.54
N THR A 110 22.43 12.03 -11.29
CA THR A 110 22.25 10.75 -10.61
C THR A 110 21.33 10.90 -9.41
N ILE A 111 20.83 9.77 -8.92
CA ILE A 111 20.04 9.75 -7.69
C ILE A 111 20.94 9.72 -6.47
N ASN A 112 20.52 10.42 -5.42
CA ASN A 112 21.14 10.30 -4.11
C ASN A 112 20.51 9.13 -3.32
N PRO A 113 21.22 7.99 -3.15
CA PRO A 113 20.70 6.83 -2.45
C PRO A 113 20.59 7.04 -0.92
N GLU A 114 21.21 8.09 -0.36
CA GLU A 114 21.17 8.37 1.09
C GLU A 114 19.82 8.91 1.59
N LEU A 115 18.83 9.07 0.71
CA LEU A 115 17.49 9.58 1.05
C LEU A 115 16.57 8.53 1.71
N GLY A 116 17.09 7.35 2.08
CA GLY A 116 16.33 6.33 2.79
C GLY A 116 15.89 6.81 4.18
N GLN A 117 14.59 6.73 4.48
CA GLN A 117 14.04 7.11 5.78
C GLN A 117 13.46 5.92 6.51
N ARG A 118 13.88 5.69 7.76
CA ARG A 118 13.22 4.72 8.64
C ARG A 118 11.83 5.22 9.04
N VAL A 119 10.80 4.54 8.56
CA VAL A 119 9.38 4.86 8.81
C VAL A 119 8.69 3.82 9.70
N LEU A 120 9.26 2.62 9.81
CA LEU A 120 8.87 1.58 10.76
C LEU A 120 10.08 1.11 11.59
N PRO A 121 9.89 0.73 12.87
CA PRO A 121 10.88 -0.02 13.61
C PRO A 121 11.22 -1.34 12.89
N ALA A 122 12.47 -1.77 12.97
CA ALA A 122 12.93 -2.97 12.27
C ALA A 122 12.20 -4.23 12.78
N GLU A 123 11.92 -4.29 14.08
CA GLU A 123 11.21 -5.39 14.74
C GLU A 123 9.77 -5.50 14.26
N VAL A 124 9.12 -4.35 14.00
CA VAL A 124 7.77 -4.31 13.42
C VAL A 124 7.79 -4.81 11.98
N ALA A 125 8.77 -4.38 11.19
CA ALA A 125 8.93 -4.86 9.81
C ALA A 125 9.19 -6.37 9.76
N ALA A 126 10.06 -6.89 10.65
CA ALA A 126 10.33 -8.31 10.76
C ALA A 126 9.09 -9.13 11.13
N ALA A 127 8.34 -8.69 12.16
CA ALA A 127 7.08 -9.34 12.55
C ALA A 127 6.04 -9.32 11.42
N MET A 128 5.98 -8.22 10.65
CA MET A 128 5.10 -8.12 9.49
C MET A 128 5.51 -9.07 8.36
N ARG A 129 6.81 -9.22 8.06
CA ARG A 129 7.29 -10.21 7.08
C ARG A 129 6.88 -11.63 7.46
N GLU A 130 7.07 -12.01 8.72
CA GLU A 130 6.66 -13.33 9.22
C GLU A 130 5.13 -13.53 9.10
N ALA A 131 4.34 -12.54 9.50
CA ALA A 131 2.88 -12.62 9.37
C ALA A 131 2.44 -12.75 7.89
N LEU A 132 3.13 -12.07 6.97
CA LEU A 132 2.88 -12.14 5.54
C LEU A 132 3.30 -13.50 4.94
N SER A 133 4.36 -14.13 5.43
CA SER A 133 4.78 -15.46 4.96
C SER A 133 3.74 -16.52 5.32
N GLN A 134 3.15 -16.45 6.51
CA GLN A 134 2.11 -17.39 6.95
C GLN A 134 0.88 -17.42 6.01
N VAL A 135 0.54 -16.29 5.38
CA VAL A 135 -0.56 -16.22 4.39
C VAL A 135 -0.24 -17.03 3.13
N VAL A 136 1.03 -17.08 2.74
CA VAL A 136 1.53 -17.89 1.62
C VAL A 136 1.78 -19.33 2.05
N ASP A 137 2.18 -19.61 3.28
CA ASP A 137 2.49 -20.97 3.71
C ASP A 137 1.25 -21.82 4.01
N GLY A 138 0.22 -21.21 4.61
CA GLY A 138 -1.00 -21.93 5.02
C GLY A 138 -2.30 -21.21 4.71
N GLY A 139 -2.22 -19.94 4.29
CA GLY A 139 -3.38 -19.07 4.17
C GLY A 139 -4.02 -19.01 2.78
N THR A 140 -4.64 -17.86 2.51
CA THR A 140 -5.38 -17.57 1.28
C THR A 140 -4.50 -17.54 0.03
N ALA A 141 -3.18 -17.37 0.18
CA ALA A 141 -2.22 -17.33 -0.91
C ALA A 141 -1.47 -18.66 -1.11
N LYS A 142 -1.81 -19.74 -0.40
CA LYS A 142 -1.09 -21.04 -0.45
C LYS A 142 -0.77 -21.63 -1.83
N ARG A 143 -1.51 -21.22 -2.85
CA ARG A 143 -1.34 -21.72 -4.22
C ARG A 143 -0.03 -21.28 -4.86
N VAL A 144 0.58 -20.17 -4.41
CA VAL A 144 1.86 -19.67 -4.93
C VAL A 144 3.08 -20.21 -4.18
N GLN A 145 2.89 -20.88 -3.04
CA GLN A 145 3.97 -21.49 -2.28
C GLN A 145 4.82 -22.42 -3.16
N GLY A 146 6.15 -22.30 -3.05
CA GLY A 146 7.10 -23.15 -3.78
C GLY A 146 7.14 -22.94 -5.29
N THR A 147 6.48 -21.91 -5.82
CA THR A 147 6.44 -21.63 -7.26
C THR A 147 7.77 -21.08 -7.77
N PHE A 148 8.35 -20.11 -7.04
CA PHE A 148 9.58 -19.44 -7.44
C PHE A 148 10.78 -20.17 -6.85
N LYS A 149 11.59 -20.77 -7.72
CA LYS A 149 12.80 -21.51 -7.37
C LYS A 149 13.96 -20.98 -8.21
N MET A 150 15.14 -20.92 -7.62
CA MET A 150 16.38 -20.64 -8.35
C MET A 150 16.88 -21.91 -9.08
N GLN A 151 17.84 -21.74 -9.99
CA GLN A 151 18.47 -22.85 -10.72
C GLN A 151 19.13 -23.90 -9.81
N ASP A 152 19.63 -23.48 -8.65
CA ASP A 152 20.20 -24.39 -7.64
C ASP A 152 19.15 -25.22 -6.88
N GLY A 153 17.86 -25.00 -7.18
CA GLY A 153 16.73 -25.68 -6.56
C GLY A 153 16.23 -25.03 -5.27
N SER A 154 16.89 -23.98 -4.79
CA SER A 154 16.44 -23.23 -3.61
C SER A 154 15.10 -22.53 -3.89
N VAL A 155 14.19 -22.59 -2.92
CA VAL A 155 12.89 -21.92 -3.01
C VAL A 155 13.03 -20.50 -2.48
N LEU A 156 12.63 -19.51 -3.28
CA LEU A 156 12.63 -18.12 -2.83
C LEU A 156 11.58 -17.92 -1.74
N ALA A 157 11.99 -17.31 -0.62
CA ALA A 157 11.09 -16.92 0.45
C ALA A 157 10.00 -16.00 -0.11
N MET A 158 8.76 -16.21 0.30
CA MET A 158 7.64 -15.45 -0.23
C MET A 158 6.65 -15.15 0.88
N GLY A 159 6.13 -13.93 0.86
CA GLY A 159 5.03 -13.54 1.72
C GLY A 159 4.13 -12.56 0.99
N GLY A 160 2.92 -12.39 1.50
CA GLY A 160 1.99 -11.46 0.88
C GLY A 160 0.64 -11.42 1.56
N LYS A 161 -0.21 -10.53 1.08
CA LYS A 161 -1.58 -10.41 1.57
C LYS A 161 -2.57 -10.35 0.42
N THR A 162 -3.64 -11.11 0.59
CA THR A 162 -4.78 -11.10 -0.32
C THR A 162 -5.87 -10.14 0.15
N GLY A 163 -6.51 -9.44 -0.78
CA GLY A 163 -7.71 -8.65 -0.57
C GLY A 163 -8.77 -8.97 -1.63
N THR A 164 -10.04 -8.98 -1.25
CA THR A 164 -11.17 -9.10 -2.18
C THR A 164 -12.20 -8.06 -1.79
N GLY A 165 -12.63 -7.24 -2.75
CA GLY A 165 -13.66 -6.22 -2.57
C GLY A 165 -14.86 -6.47 -3.49
N ASP A 166 -16.05 -6.40 -2.93
CA ASP A 166 -17.32 -6.32 -3.66
C ASP A 166 -18.02 -5.03 -3.23
N ASN A 167 -17.70 -3.94 -3.92
CA ASN A 167 -18.13 -2.62 -3.53
C ASN A 167 -19.50 -2.33 -4.12
N ARG A 168 -20.49 -2.10 -3.26
CA ARG A 168 -21.90 -1.95 -3.65
C ARG A 168 -22.52 -0.72 -2.99
N ILE A 169 -23.45 -0.06 -3.68
CA ILE A 169 -24.34 0.93 -3.06
C ILE A 169 -25.62 0.21 -2.67
N GLU A 170 -25.92 0.22 -1.38
CA GLU A 170 -27.14 -0.34 -0.83
C GLU A 170 -28.06 0.76 -0.32
N SER A 171 -29.33 0.71 -0.70
CA SER A 171 -30.38 1.54 -0.10
C SER A 171 -31.04 0.76 1.02
N ILE A 172 -31.03 1.28 2.24
CA ILE A 172 -31.53 0.59 3.43
C ILE A 172 -32.80 1.29 3.91
N GLY A 173 -33.89 0.53 4.03
CA GLY A 173 -35.17 0.99 4.55
C GLY A 173 -35.28 0.91 6.07
N ALA A 174 -36.44 1.33 6.60
CA ALA A 174 -36.74 1.20 8.01
C ALA A 174 -36.56 -0.26 8.50
N GLY A 175 -35.92 -0.43 9.66
CA GLY A 175 -35.63 -1.74 10.23
C GLY A 175 -34.44 -2.49 9.61
N GLY A 176 -33.61 -1.83 8.78
CA GLY A 176 -32.38 -2.42 8.23
C GLY A 176 -32.59 -3.26 6.97
N ARG A 177 -33.79 -3.26 6.37
CA ARG A 177 -34.06 -4.02 5.14
C ARG A 177 -33.37 -3.38 3.94
N ILE A 178 -32.58 -4.15 3.20
CA ILE A 178 -31.97 -3.72 1.93
C ILE A 178 -33.09 -3.60 0.87
N LEU A 179 -33.30 -2.39 0.35
CA LEU A 179 -34.29 -2.04 -0.68
C LEU A 179 -33.71 -2.17 -2.09
N SER A 180 -32.44 -1.86 -2.25
CA SER A 180 -31.70 -2.06 -3.50
C SER A 180 -30.22 -2.28 -3.18
N SER A 181 -29.53 -3.02 -4.03
CA SER A 181 -28.08 -3.25 -3.94
C SER A 181 -27.49 -3.23 -5.35
N ARG A 182 -26.56 -2.32 -5.61
CA ARG A 182 -25.97 -2.12 -6.95
C ARG A 182 -24.46 -2.16 -6.88
N ALA A 183 -23.83 -3.07 -7.66
CA ALA A 183 -22.38 -3.09 -7.79
C ALA A 183 -21.82 -1.75 -8.32
N ILE A 184 -20.72 -1.33 -7.69
CA ILE A 184 -19.87 -0.21 -8.11
C ILE A 184 -18.64 -0.77 -8.80
N ASN A 185 -17.98 -1.75 -8.20
CA ASN A 185 -16.83 -2.44 -8.76
C ASN A 185 -16.57 -3.74 -7.99
N ARG A 186 -15.78 -4.63 -8.61
CA ARG A 186 -15.21 -5.81 -7.96
C ARG A 186 -13.70 -5.76 -8.06
N THR A 187 -13.03 -6.03 -6.94
CA THR A 187 -11.57 -5.99 -6.87
C THR A 187 -11.04 -7.28 -6.26
N ALA A 188 -9.88 -7.71 -6.74
CA ALA A 188 -9.10 -8.75 -6.12
C ALA A 188 -7.64 -8.35 -6.21
N THR A 189 -6.97 -8.27 -5.07
CA THR A 189 -5.58 -7.79 -4.98
C THR A 189 -4.75 -8.83 -4.26
N PHE A 190 -3.52 -9.03 -4.74
CA PHE A 190 -2.47 -9.72 -4.02
C PHE A 190 -1.22 -8.84 -4.00
N VAL A 191 -0.79 -8.47 -2.79
CA VAL A 191 0.48 -7.79 -2.57
C VAL A 191 1.48 -8.81 -2.07
N PHE A 192 2.73 -8.72 -2.49
CA PHE A 192 3.70 -9.77 -2.24
C PHE A 192 5.13 -9.27 -2.24
N TYR A 193 5.99 -10.04 -1.59
CA TYR A 193 7.44 -10.02 -1.78
C TYR A 193 7.93 -11.40 -2.19
N ILE A 194 9.02 -11.47 -2.96
CA ILE A 194 9.69 -12.69 -3.43
C ILE A 194 11.21 -12.52 -3.23
N GLY A 195 11.81 -13.43 -2.46
CA GLY A 195 13.19 -13.31 -2.01
C GLY A 195 13.41 -12.02 -1.22
N ASP A 196 14.62 -11.48 -1.33
CA ASP A 196 15.05 -10.32 -0.54
C ASP A 196 14.85 -8.98 -1.26
N ASN A 197 14.75 -9.00 -2.60
CA ASN A 197 14.86 -7.80 -3.43
C ASN A 197 13.63 -7.49 -4.29
N HIS A 198 12.61 -8.36 -4.30
CA HIS A 198 11.46 -8.21 -5.19
C HIS A 198 10.17 -8.10 -4.40
N PHE A 199 9.32 -7.17 -4.82
CA PHE A 199 8.01 -6.96 -4.25
C PHE A 199 7.07 -6.34 -5.30
N GLY A 200 5.77 -6.41 -5.03
CA GLY A 200 4.78 -5.87 -5.94
C GLY A 200 3.34 -6.04 -5.49
N ALA A 201 2.44 -5.56 -6.34
CA ALA A 201 1.01 -5.70 -6.18
C ALA A 201 0.39 -6.11 -7.52
N LEU A 202 -0.52 -7.08 -7.49
CA LEU A 202 -1.31 -7.50 -8.65
C LEU A 202 -2.79 -7.34 -8.32
N THR A 203 -3.48 -6.52 -9.11
CA THR A 203 -4.90 -6.21 -8.91
C THR A 203 -5.72 -6.57 -10.15
N ALA A 204 -6.72 -7.42 -9.98
CA ALA A 204 -7.82 -7.58 -10.91
C ALA A 204 -8.95 -6.61 -10.53
N PHE A 205 -9.42 -5.84 -11.50
CA PHE A 205 -10.41 -4.77 -11.28
C PHE A 205 -11.48 -4.81 -12.38
N VAL A 206 -12.75 -4.87 -11.97
CA VAL A 206 -13.89 -4.73 -12.89
C VAL A 206 -14.72 -3.51 -12.46
N PRO A 207 -14.77 -2.45 -13.28
CA PRO A 207 -15.55 -1.26 -12.97
C PRO A 207 -17.04 -1.41 -13.29
N GLY A 208 -17.85 -0.62 -12.59
CA GLY A 208 -19.24 -0.33 -12.92
C GLY A 208 -20.19 -1.50 -12.71
N ARG A 209 -21.39 -1.38 -13.30
CA ARG A 209 -22.47 -2.39 -13.17
C ARG A 209 -22.07 -3.74 -13.76
N ALA A 210 -21.13 -3.79 -14.69
CA ALA A 210 -20.60 -5.03 -15.24
C ALA A 210 -20.05 -5.96 -14.15
N ALA A 211 -19.53 -5.40 -13.05
CA ALA A 211 -19.02 -6.15 -11.91
C ALA A 211 -20.05 -7.13 -11.30
N GLU A 212 -21.35 -6.88 -11.46
CA GLU A 212 -22.43 -7.79 -11.01
C GLU A 212 -22.30 -9.19 -11.64
N GLY A 213 -21.82 -9.27 -12.88
CA GLY A 213 -21.64 -10.54 -13.62
C GLY A 213 -20.36 -11.29 -13.25
N PHE A 214 -19.45 -10.70 -12.47
CA PHE A 214 -18.16 -11.30 -12.16
C PHE A 214 -18.13 -11.87 -10.74
N ARG A 215 -17.65 -13.11 -10.63
CA ARG A 215 -17.40 -13.79 -9.35
C ARG A 215 -15.96 -14.28 -9.32
N PHE A 216 -15.07 -13.44 -8.82
CA PHE A 216 -13.69 -13.82 -8.55
C PHE A 216 -13.27 -13.36 -7.14
N THR A 217 -12.27 -14.05 -6.61
CA THR A 217 -11.60 -13.73 -5.35
C THR A 217 -10.14 -13.41 -5.61
N SER A 218 -9.41 -13.07 -4.55
CA SER A 218 -7.95 -12.93 -4.56
C SER A 218 -7.18 -14.16 -5.04
N ALA A 219 -7.83 -15.33 -5.20
CA ALA A 219 -7.21 -16.48 -5.84
C ALA A 219 -6.81 -16.20 -7.30
N LEU A 220 -7.55 -15.33 -8.01
CA LEU A 220 -7.24 -14.96 -9.39
C LEU A 220 -5.85 -14.27 -9.49
N PRO A 221 -5.59 -13.15 -8.80
CA PRO A 221 -4.26 -12.55 -8.80
C PRO A 221 -3.11 -13.49 -8.38
N VAL A 222 -3.35 -14.32 -7.38
CA VAL A 222 -2.36 -15.32 -6.90
C VAL A 222 -2.02 -16.31 -8.01
N GLN A 223 -3.02 -16.79 -8.75
CA GLN A 223 -2.82 -17.72 -9.87
C GLN A 223 -2.17 -17.04 -11.08
N VAL A 224 -2.50 -15.78 -11.36
CA VAL A 224 -1.83 -15.00 -12.42
C VAL A 224 -0.34 -14.88 -12.10
N LEU A 225 0.02 -14.47 -10.87
CA LEU A 225 1.42 -14.38 -10.46
C LEU A 225 2.13 -15.74 -10.58
N LYS A 226 1.47 -16.83 -10.17
CA LYS A 226 1.99 -18.19 -10.35
C LYS A 226 2.25 -18.51 -11.82
N GLY A 227 1.31 -18.20 -12.70
CA GLY A 227 1.44 -18.40 -14.15
C GLY A 227 2.52 -17.55 -14.80
N MET A 228 2.87 -16.40 -14.19
CA MET A 228 3.97 -15.54 -14.64
C MET A 228 5.35 -16.07 -14.24
N ALA A 229 5.46 -17.13 -13.43
CA ALA A 229 6.75 -17.64 -12.95
C ALA A 229 7.78 -17.92 -14.07
N PRO A 230 7.44 -18.54 -15.21
CA PRO A 230 8.41 -18.75 -16.28
C PRO A 230 9.02 -17.45 -16.85
N ILE A 231 8.30 -16.34 -16.77
CA ILE A 231 8.74 -15.03 -17.26
C ILE A 231 9.53 -14.30 -16.17
N LEU A 232 9.17 -14.49 -14.89
CA LEU A 232 9.77 -13.78 -13.76
C LEU A 232 11.05 -14.46 -13.23
N THR A 233 11.11 -15.79 -13.18
CA THR A 233 12.25 -16.53 -12.60
C THR A 233 13.61 -16.08 -13.16
N PRO A 234 13.80 -15.88 -14.49
CA PRO A 234 15.07 -15.40 -15.02
C PRO A 234 15.52 -14.03 -14.44
N TYR A 235 14.57 -13.14 -14.13
CA TYR A 235 14.87 -11.84 -13.51
C TYR A 235 15.18 -11.97 -12.01
N LEU A 236 14.48 -12.89 -11.33
CA LEU A 236 14.70 -13.16 -9.91
C LEU A 236 16.10 -13.75 -9.66
N GLU A 237 16.59 -14.58 -10.59
CA GLU A 237 17.93 -15.17 -10.57
C GLU A 237 19.04 -14.13 -10.72
N ASN A 238 18.83 -13.10 -11.55
CA ASN A 238 19.80 -12.02 -11.75
C ASN A 238 19.69 -10.92 -10.67
N HIS A 239 19.14 -11.24 -9.50
CA HIS A 239 18.89 -10.29 -8.40
C HIS A 239 18.14 -9.00 -8.82
N GLY A 240 17.29 -9.08 -9.85
CA GLY A 240 16.55 -7.93 -10.35
C GLY A 240 17.35 -6.97 -11.24
N GLN A 241 18.58 -7.33 -11.64
CA GLN A 241 19.27 -6.59 -12.69
C GLN A 241 18.46 -6.71 -13.99
N ALA A 242 18.21 -5.56 -14.63
CA ALA A 242 17.59 -5.54 -15.94
C ALA A 242 18.43 -6.40 -16.90
N MET A 243 17.78 -7.30 -17.63
CA MET A 243 18.43 -8.09 -18.69
C MET A 243 18.89 -7.22 -19.89
N CYS A 244 18.76 -5.90 -19.77
CA CYS A 244 19.40 -4.95 -20.65
C CYS A 244 20.90 -4.98 -20.35
N ASN A 245 21.68 -5.53 -21.28
CA ASN A 245 23.13 -5.37 -21.26
C ASN A 245 23.43 -3.86 -21.18
N ALA A 246 24.09 -3.42 -20.11
CA ALA A 246 24.67 -2.09 -20.07
C ALA A 246 25.51 -1.91 -21.35
N PRO A 247 25.45 -0.76 -22.04
CA PRO A 247 26.39 -0.48 -23.11
C PRO A 247 27.80 -0.70 -22.58
N LEU A 248 28.62 -1.46 -23.30
CA LEU A 248 30.03 -1.62 -23.00
C LEU A 248 30.63 -0.23 -22.79
N ALA A 249 31.24 0.01 -21.64
CA ALA A 249 31.98 1.23 -21.39
C ALA A 249 32.97 1.43 -22.54
N ASP A 250 32.95 2.61 -23.16
CA ASP A 250 33.90 2.94 -24.22
C ASP A 250 35.33 2.69 -23.68
N PRO A 251 36.20 2.04 -24.47
CA PRO A 251 37.57 1.78 -24.05
C PRO A 251 38.23 3.11 -23.65
N PRO A 252 39.13 3.11 -22.65
CA PRO A 252 39.83 4.32 -22.24
C PRO A 252 40.46 4.95 -23.48
N LYS A 253 40.10 6.21 -23.76
CA LYS A 253 40.72 6.99 -24.83
C LYS A 253 42.19 7.16 -24.45
N GLY A 254 43.05 6.28 -24.96
CA GLY A 254 44.48 6.44 -24.84
C GLY A 254 44.91 7.70 -25.59
N VAL A 255 45.58 8.62 -24.90
CA VAL A 255 47.00 8.96 -25.08
C VAL A 255 47.56 9.38 -23.72
#